data_AF-A0AAN8K112-F1
#
_entry.id   AF-A0AAN8K112-F1
#
_cell.length_a   1.000
_cell.length_b   1.000
_cell.length_c   1.000
_cell.angle_alpha   90.00
_cell.angle_beta   90.00
_cell.angle_gamma   90.00
#
_symmetry.space_group_name_H-M   'P 1'
#
loop_
_entity.id
_entity.type
_entity.pdbx_description
1 polymer ?
#
loop_
_entity_poly.entity_id
_entity_poly.type
_entity_poly.pdbx_seq_one_letter_code
_entity_poly.pdbx_strand_id
1 'polypeptide(L)'
;MIPIFTVEKSGFRNMMKTFDPRYCLPGRKYFSDIAIPALYNTVHDKVLEEIRRRPVCYLGATTDMWSSRNMEPYLGVTVHFIDEDWRLNRETCYFSSDHTAENLALGLRQISTAWDFRETGMVCLKTDNGANTIKAASLNNYLRLQCFEHRLNLAINNALIKDQRIDKAVASCVKVVSAFSYSW
;
A
#
# COMPACT_ATOMS: atom_id res chain seq x y z
N MET A 1 1.46 3.69 15.16
CA MET A 1 1.31 2.23 15.33
C MET A 1 2.51 1.71 16.11
N ILE A 2 2.33 0.81 17.08
CA ILE A 2 3.39 0.30 17.95
C ILE A 2 3.67 -1.18 17.58
N PRO A 3 4.93 -1.67 17.61
CA PRO A 3 5.21 -3.07 17.33
C PRO A 3 4.49 -4.03 18.29
N ILE A 4 4.03 -5.17 17.77
CA ILE A 4 3.34 -6.20 18.57
C ILE A 4 4.23 -6.68 19.74
N PHE A 5 5.55 -6.70 19.54
CA PHE A 5 6.53 -7.05 20.58
C PHE A 5 6.49 -6.13 21.82
N THR A 6 5.81 -4.98 21.76
CA THR A 6 5.68 -4.09 22.93
C THR A 6 5.02 -4.76 24.13
N VAL A 7 4.11 -5.72 23.93
CA VAL A 7 3.49 -6.48 25.04
C VAL A 7 4.49 -7.36 25.81
N GLU A 8 5.68 -7.59 25.24
CA GLU A 8 6.76 -8.35 25.86
C GLU A 8 7.83 -7.47 26.51
N LYS A 9 7.80 -6.16 26.27
CA LYS A 9 8.76 -5.23 26.88
C LYS A 9 8.50 -5.10 28.39
N SER A 10 9.57 -5.12 29.17
CA SER A 10 9.54 -5.04 30.64
C SER A 10 8.76 -3.83 31.16
N GLY A 11 8.98 -2.65 30.57
CA GLY A 11 8.26 -1.42 30.95
C GLY A 11 6.75 -1.52 30.76
N PHE A 12 6.30 -2.08 29.62
CA PHE A 12 4.87 -2.26 29.36
C PHE A 12 4.25 -3.28 30.32
N ARG A 13 4.95 -4.41 30.57
CA ARG A 13 4.52 -5.42 31.54
C ARG A 13 4.41 -4.86 32.95
N ASN A 14 5.38 -4.03 33.36
CA ASN A 14 5.35 -3.39 34.67
C ASN A 14 4.15 -2.44 34.79
N MET A 15 3.96 -1.59 33.78
CA MET A 15 2.81 -0.68 33.72
C MET A 15 1.47 -1.43 33.82
N MET A 16 1.28 -2.50 33.04
CA MET A 16 0.04 -3.29 33.08
C MET A 16 -0.20 -3.94 34.45
N LYS A 17 0.86 -4.45 35.10
CA LYS A 17 0.77 -4.99 36.47
C LYS A 17 0.44 -3.92 37.50
N THR A 18 0.92 -2.68 37.32
CA THR A 18 0.56 -1.56 38.19
C THR A 18 -0.90 -1.16 38.03
N PHE A 19 -1.44 -1.21 36.81
CA PHE A 19 -2.85 -0.88 36.54
C PHE A 19 -3.82 -1.94 37.04
N ASP A 20 -3.57 -3.22 36.71
CA ASP A 20 -4.33 -4.34 37.26
C ASP A 20 -3.41 -5.56 37.44
N PRO A 21 -3.00 -5.87 38.67
CA PRO A 21 -2.16 -7.03 38.96
C PRO A 21 -2.76 -8.38 38.56
N ARG A 22 -4.09 -8.46 38.39
CA ARG A 22 -4.81 -9.70 38.02
C ARG A 22 -4.89 -9.89 36.50
N TYR A 23 -4.57 -8.87 35.72
CA TYR A 23 -4.66 -8.96 34.27
C TYR A 23 -3.52 -9.80 33.69
N CYS A 24 -3.88 -10.94 33.11
CA CYS A 24 -2.95 -11.79 32.38
C CYS A 24 -2.74 -11.25 30.96
N LEU A 25 -1.72 -10.40 30.80
CA LEU A 25 -1.38 -9.82 29.51
C LEU A 25 -1.07 -10.91 28.46
N PRO A 26 -1.81 -10.99 27.33
CA PRO A 26 -1.49 -11.93 26.26
C PRO A 26 -0.12 -11.65 25.65
N GLY A 27 0.57 -12.72 25.23
CA GLY A 27 1.88 -12.62 24.60
C GLY A 27 1.81 -12.15 23.15
N ARG A 28 2.98 -11.87 22.55
CA ARG A 28 3.08 -11.40 21.15
C ARG A 28 2.38 -12.34 20.17
N LYS A 29 2.53 -13.65 20.35
CA LYS A 29 1.93 -14.69 19.49
C LYS A 29 0.41 -14.63 19.46
N TYR A 30 -0.23 -14.37 20.60
CA TYR A 30 -1.69 -14.22 20.64
C TYR A 30 -2.15 -13.07 19.74
N PHE A 31 -1.46 -11.93 19.80
CA PHE A 31 -1.81 -10.79 18.96
C PHE A 31 -1.51 -11.03 17.48
N SER A 32 -0.36 -11.62 17.14
CA SER A 32 0.01 -11.86 15.74
C SER A 32 -0.83 -12.95 15.08
N ASP A 33 -1.13 -14.03 15.81
CA ASP A 33 -1.67 -15.25 15.21
C ASP A 33 -3.20 -15.34 15.39
N ILE A 34 -3.77 -14.62 16.36
CA ILE A 34 -5.19 -14.73 16.72
C ILE A 34 -5.87 -13.36 16.67
N ALA A 35 -5.49 -12.42 17.53
CA ALA A 35 -6.29 -11.21 17.73
C ALA A 35 -6.33 -10.28 16.52
N ILE A 36 -5.17 -10.00 15.90
CA ILE A 36 -5.09 -9.13 14.72
C ILE A 36 -5.72 -9.79 13.49
N PRO A 37 -5.44 -11.07 13.16
CA PRO A 37 -6.12 -11.75 12.06
C PRO A 37 -7.64 -11.82 12.26
N ALA A 38 -8.13 -12.10 13.47
CA ALA A 38 -9.57 -12.11 13.76
C ALA A 38 -10.21 -10.73 13.58
N LEU A 39 -9.53 -9.67 14.04
CA LEU A 39 -9.99 -8.29 13.83
C LEU A 39 -10.01 -7.93 12.34
N TYR A 40 -8.97 -8.29 11.60
CA TYR A 40 -8.91 -8.08 10.15
C TYR A 40 -10.10 -8.75 9.45
N ASN A 41 -10.34 -10.04 9.70
CA ASN A 41 -11.47 -10.76 9.08
C ASN A 41 -12.81 -10.11 9.44
N THR A 42 -12.98 -9.71 10.70
CA THR A 42 -14.22 -9.03 11.16
C THR A 42 -14.45 -7.71 10.43
N VAL A 43 -13.40 -6.91 10.21
CA VAL A 43 -13.52 -5.64 9.49
C VAL A 43 -13.71 -5.88 8.00
N HIS A 44 -12.93 -6.79 7.41
CA HIS A 44 -13.03 -7.20 6.01
C HIS A 44 -14.45 -7.63 5.65
N ASP A 45 -15.06 -8.51 6.45
CA ASP A 45 -16.41 -9.02 6.18
C ASP A 45 -17.47 -7.92 6.26
N LYS A 46 -17.34 -6.99 7.22
CA LYS A 46 -18.24 -5.83 7.32
C LYS A 46 -18.16 -4.94 6.09
N VAL A 47 -16.95 -4.62 5.64
CA VAL A 47 -16.74 -3.79 4.45
C VAL A 47 -17.26 -4.49 3.20
N LEU A 48 -17.02 -5.80 3.08
CA LEU A 48 -17.52 -6.61 1.98
C LEU A 48 -19.05 -6.65 1.92
N GLU A 49 -19.72 -6.76 3.08
CA GLU A 49 -21.17 -6.64 3.16
C GLU A 49 -21.66 -5.26 2.69
N GLU A 50 -21.00 -4.18 3.09
CA GLU A 50 -21.36 -2.82 2.67
C GLU A 50 -21.20 -2.61 1.16
N ILE A 51 -20.17 -3.21 0.56
CA ILE A 51 -19.95 -3.21 -0.89
C ILE A 51 -21.08 -3.99 -1.58
N ARG A 52 -21.39 -5.21 -1.09
CA ARG A 52 -22.40 -6.10 -1.68
C ARG A 52 -23.82 -5.57 -1.63
N ARG A 53 -24.16 -4.79 -0.60
CA ARG A 53 -25.48 -4.17 -0.47
C ARG A 53 -25.77 -3.14 -1.56
N ARG A 54 -24.75 -2.67 -2.29
CA ARG A 54 -24.89 -1.60 -3.28
C ARG A 54 -25.16 -2.20 -4.67
N PRO A 55 -26.25 -1.79 -5.34
CA PRO A 55 -26.61 -2.32 -6.65
C PRO A 55 -25.63 -1.89 -7.76
N VAL A 56 -25.02 -0.70 -7.61
CA VAL A 56 -23.96 -0.17 -8.50
C VAL A 56 -22.95 0.57 -7.62
N CYS A 57 -21.69 0.15 -7.65
CA CYS A 57 -20.59 0.85 -7.01
C CYS A 57 -19.59 1.28 -8.08
N TYR A 58 -19.49 2.57 -8.34
CA TYR A 58 -18.40 3.13 -9.13
C TYR A 58 -17.17 3.24 -8.26
N LEU A 59 -16.10 2.60 -8.68
CA LEU A 59 -14.87 2.45 -7.92
C LEU A 59 -13.70 3.05 -8.71
N GLY A 60 -12.85 3.79 -8.02
CA GLY A 60 -11.52 4.13 -8.50
C GLY A 60 -10.49 3.30 -7.75
N ALA A 61 -9.41 2.89 -8.40
CA ALA A 61 -8.30 2.22 -7.73
C ALA A 61 -6.99 3.00 -7.94
N THR A 62 -6.11 2.94 -6.95
CA THR A 62 -4.74 3.43 -7.04
C THR A 62 -3.79 2.28 -6.74
N THR A 63 -2.74 2.11 -7.53
CA THR A 63 -1.69 1.12 -7.27
C THR A 63 -0.40 1.81 -6.92
N ASP A 64 0.31 1.26 -5.95
CA ASP A 64 1.69 1.59 -5.66
C ASP A 64 2.55 0.33 -5.70
N MET A 65 3.72 0.43 -6.32
CA MET A 65 4.64 -0.68 -6.48
C MET A 65 6.00 -0.32 -5.90
N TRP A 66 6.49 -1.18 -5.04
CA TRP A 66 7.83 -1.02 -4.48
C TRP A 66 8.49 -2.38 -4.28
N SER A 67 9.80 -2.33 -4.05
CA SER A 67 10.55 -3.48 -3.57
C SER A 67 11.03 -3.19 -2.15
N SER A 68 10.97 -4.17 -1.26
CA SER A 68 11.53 -4.03 0.08
C SER A 68 13.05 -3.93 0.03
N ARG A 69 13.68 -3.62 1.17
CA ARG A 69 15.15 -3.66 1.30
C ARG A 69 15.75 -5.03 0.98
N ASN A 70 14.97 -6.10 1.12
CA ASN A 70 15.38 -7.46 0.79
C ASN A 70 15.00 -7.85 -0.64
N MET A 71 14.68 -6.86 -1.50
CA MET A 71 14.25 -7.03 -2.89
C MET A 71 12.94 -7.81 -3.07
N GLU A 72 12.12 -7.92 -2.03
CA GLU A 72 10.81 -8.54 -2.16
C GLU A 72 9.83 -7.56 -2.84
N PRO A 73 9.11 -7.99 -3.90
CA PRO A 73 8.20 -7.13 -4.63
C PRO A 73 6.83 -7.01 -3.93
N TYR A 74 6.34 -5.77 -3.80
CA TYR A 74 5.01 -5.47 -3.26
C TYR A 74 4.19 -4.62 -4.22
N LEU A 75 2.94 -5.03 -4.43
CA LEU A 75 1.90 -4.22 -5.06
C LEU A 75 0.86 -3.87 -3.99
N GLY A 76 0.80 -2.60 -3.62
CA GLY A 76 -0.31 -2.06 -2.85
C GLY A 76 -1.43 -1.61 -3.80
N VAL A 77 -2.66 -1.99 -3.50
CA VAL A 77 -3.86 -1.53 -4.22
C VAL A 77 -4.80 -0.90 -3.21
N THR A 78 -5.16 0.36 -3.44
CA THR A 78 -6.18 1.04 -2.67
C THR A 78 -7.37 1.31 -3.56
N VAL A 79 -8.54 0.81 -3.16
CA VAL A 79 -9.81 1.04 -3.81
C VAL A 79 -10.51 2.20 -3.11
N HIS A 80 -11.16 3.06 -3.89
CA HIS A 80 -11.82 4.27 -3.46
C HIS A 80 -13.26 4.25 -3.98
N PHE A 81 -14.21 4.55 -3.12
CA PHE A 81 -15.61 4.68 -3.48
C PHE A 81 -16.32 5.73 -2.63
N ILE A 82 -17.45 6.23 -3.13
CA ILE A 82 -18.31 7.17 -2.40
C ILE A 82 -19.52 6.40 -1.89
N ASP A 83 -19.91 6.62 -0.64
CA ASP A 83 -21.13 6.03 -0.05
C ASP A 83 -22.37 6.91 -0.24
N GLU A 84 -23.51 6.39 0.24
CA GLU A 84 -24.83 7.04 0.15
C GLU A 84 -24.87 8.37 0.93
N ASP A 85 -24.03 8.51 1.96
CA ASP A 85 -23.83 9.73 2.74
C ASP A 85 -22.83 10.70 2.09
N TRP A 86 -22.40 10.44 0.85
CA TRP A 86 -21.42 11.23 0.10
C TRP A 86 -20.03 11.29 0.75
N ARG A 87 -19.65 10.24 1.49
CA ARG A 87 -18.33 10.12 2.11
C ARG A 87 -17.41 9.26 1.25
N LEU A 88 -16.17 9.73 1.12
CA LEU A 88 -15.10 8.98 0.48
C LEU A 88 -14.60 7.88 1.42
N ASN A 89 -14.78 6.64 0.99
CA ASN A 89 -14.26 5.46 1.64
C ASN A 89 -13.08 4.91 0.84
N ARG A 90 -12.11 4.32 1.56
CA ARG A 90 -10.92 3.74 0.96
C ARG A 90 -10.54 2.44 1.65
N GLU A 91 -10.16 1.46 0.86
CA GLU A 91 -9.74 0.15 1.37
C GLU A 91 -8.46 -0.26 0.68
N THR A 92 -7.49 -0.73 1.47
CA THR A 92 -6.16 -1.08 0.97
C THR A 92 -5.91 -2.56 1.16
N CYS A 93 -5.49 -3.22 0.08
CA CYS A 93 -4.95 -4.56 0.09
C CYS A 93 -3.58 -4.56 -0.57
N TYR A 94 -2.83 -5.64 -0.38
CA TYR A 94 -1.54 -5.80 -1.05
C TYR A 94 -1.41 -7.21 -1.58
N PHE A 95 -0.54 -7.36 -2.58
CA PHE A 95 -0.11 -8.64 -3.09
C PHE A 95 1.41 -8.63 -3.26
N SER A 96 2.03 -9.78 -2.99
CA SER A 96 3.48 -9.98 -3.15
C SER A 96 3.69 -10.99 -4.28
N SER A 97 4.16 -10.50 -5.43
CA SER A 97 4.48 -11.32 -6.60
C SER A 97 5.48 -10.56 -7.47
N ASP A 98 6.19 -11.28 -8.34
CA ASP A 98 7.10 -10.66 -9.28
C ASP A 98 6.39 -9.58 -10.10
N HIS A 99 7.07 -8.46 -10.29
CA HIS A 99 6.54 -7.23 -10.89
C HIS A 99 6.34 -7.31 -12.42
N THR A 100 5.97 -8.48 -12.97
CA THR A 100 5.64 -8.64 -14.39
C THR A 100 4.25 -8.06 -14.67
N ALA A 101 4.03 -7.56 -15.89
CA ALA A 101 2.74 -6.98 -16.25
C ALA A 101 1.58 -7.99 -16.11
N GLU A 102 1.85 -9.26 -16.41
CA GLU A 102 0.89 -10.36 -16.36
C GLU A 102 0.51 -10.69 -14.91
N ASN A 103 1.48 -10.74 -13.98
CA ASN A 103 1.21 -10.95 -12.57
C ASN A 103 0.45 -9.78 -11.95
N LEU A 104 0.82 -8.54 -12.30
CA LEU A 104 0.10 -7.35 -11.86
C LEU A 104 -1.34 -7.34 -12.37
N ALA A 105 -1.56 -7.69 -13.64
CA ALA A 105 -2.89 -7.78 -14.22
C ALA A 105 -3.75 -8.84 -13.50
N LEU A 106 -3.16 -10.01 -13.22
CA LEU A 106 -3.80 -11.08 -12.47
C LEU A 106 -4.13 -10.66 -11.04
N GLY A 107 -3.19 -10.06 -10.32
CA GLY A 107 -3.38 -9.59 -8.95
C GLY A 107 -4.51 -8.55 -8.84
N LEU A 108 -4.60 -7.63 -9.80
CA LEU A 108 -5.70 -6.67 -9.88
C LEU A 108 -7.07 -7.34 -10.05
N ARG A 109 -7.16 -8.40 -10.89
CA ARG A 109 -8.40 -9.18 -11.04
C ARG A 109 -8.73 -9.96 -9.77
N GLN A 110 -7.73 -10.59 -9.16
CA GLN A 110 -7.91 -11.33 -7.90
C GLN A 110 -8.43 -10.42 -6.80
N ILE A 111 -7.93 -9.18 -6.70
CA ILE A 111 -8.43 -8.17 -5.76
C ILE A 111 -9.87 -7.78 -6.10
N SER A 112 -10.17 -7.54 -7.39
CA SER A 112 -11.55 -7.25 -7.81
C SER A 112 -12.50 -8.36 -7.37
N THR A 113 -12.12 -9.62 -7.59
CA THR A 113 -12.93 -10.80 -7.21
C THR A 113 -13.02 -10.98 -5.71
N ALA A 114 -11.91 -10.86 -4.97
CA ALA A 114 -11.87 -11.07 -3.52
C ALA A 114 -12.76 -10.09 -2.77
N TRP A 115 -12.83 -8.85 -3.25
CA TRP A 115 -13.64 -7.79 -2.67
C TRP A 115 -15.02 -7.65 -3.33
N ASP A 116 -15.41 -8.60 -4.18
CA ASP A 116 -16.69 -8.64 -4.90
C ASP A 116 -17.00 -7.34 -5.66
N PHE A 117 -15.94 -6.69 -6.15
CA PHE A 117 -16.05 -5.55 -7.03
C PHE A 117 -16.37 -6.08 -8.43
N ARG A 118 -17.59 -5.84 -8.89
CA ARG A 118 -17.97 -6.10 -10.28
C ARG A 118 -17.03 -5.30 -11.18
N GLU A 119 -16.29 -5.99 -12.07
CA GLU A 119 -15.31 -5.35 -12.96
C GLU A 119 -15.94 -4.20 -13.79
N THR A 120 -17.25 -4.27 -14.05
CA THR A 120 -18.03 -3.21 -14.72
C THR A 120 -18.12 -1.89 -13.96
N GLY A 121 -17.79 -1.87 -12.66
CA GLY A 121 -17.79 -0.69 -11.80
C GLY A 121 -16.44 0.03 -11.69
N MET A 122 -15.35 -0.53 -12.24
CA MET A 122 -14.03 0.11 -12.20
C MET A 122 -13.96 1.28 -13.18
N VAL A 123 -14.04 2.49 -12.66
CA VAL A 123 -14.04 3.73 -13.47
C VAL A 123 -12.62 4.10 -13.90
N CYS A 124 -11.64 3.88 -13.04
CA CYS A 124 -10.27 4.31 -13.30
C CYS A 124 -9.27 3.57 -12.40
N LEU A 125 -8.13 3.18 -12.98
CA LEU A 125 -6.93 2.77 -12.29
C LEU A 125 -5.85 3.87 -12.37
N LYS A 126 -5.44 4.43 -11.24
CA LYS A 126 -4.31 5.35 -11.17
C LYS A 126 -3.04 4.58 -10.83
N THR A 127 -2.04 4.66 -11.69
CA THR A 127 -0.76 3.97 -11.51
C THR A 127 0.40 4.95 -11.60
N ASP A 128 1.59 4.52 -11.20
CA ASP A 128 2.83 5.18 -11.62
C ASP A 128 3.04 5.06 -13.16
N ASN A 129 4.18 5.54 -13.66
CA ASN A 129 4.55 5.39 -15.07
C ASN A 129 5.40 4.16 -15.35
N GLY A 130 5.37 3.14 -14.48
CA GLY A 130 6.07 1.88 -14.71
C GLY A 130 5.57 1.20 -15.99
N ALA A 131 6.48 0.67 -16.81
CA ALA A 131 6.09 -0.02 -18.04
C ALA A 131 5.15 -1.21 -17.76
N ASN A 132 5.39 -1.93 -16.66
CA ASN A 132 4.59 -3.09 -16.27
C ASN A 132 3.20 -2.70 -15.74
N THR A 133 3.06 -1.58 -15.01
CA THR A 133 1.74 -1.10 -14.56
C THR A 133 0.89 -0.61 -15.72
N ILE A 134 1.51 0.07 -16.69
CA ILE A 134 0.84 0.51 -17.93
C ILE A 134 0.33 -0.70 -18.71
N LYS A 135 1.19 -1.71 -18.91
CA LYS A 135 0.80 -2.93 -19.63
C LYS A 135 -0.26 -3.72 -18.86
N ALA A 136 -0.17 -3.83 -17.54
CA ALA A 136 -1.17 -4.50 -16.71
C ALA A 136 -2.55 -3.86 -16.80
N ALA A 137 -2.62 -2.52 -16.78
CA ALA A 137 -3.87 -1.79 -16.97
C ALA A 137 -4.48 -2.06 -18.36
N SER A 138 -3.65 -2.10 -19.40
CA SER A 138 -4.05 -2.42 -20.77
C SER A 138 -4.58 -3.85 -20.89
N LEU A 139 -3.88 -4.84 -20.30
CA LEU A 139 -4.31 -6.25 -20.28
C LEU A 139 -5.68 -6.46 -19.62
N ASN A 140 -6.07 -5.57 -18.70
CA ASN A 140 -7.37 -5.59 -18.03
C ASN A 140 -8.41 -4.64 -18.66
N ASN A 141 -8.06 -3.93 -19.74
CA ASN A 141 -8.90 -2.92 -20.36
C ASN A 141 -9.37 -1.82 -19.39
N TYR A 142 -8.56 -1.49 -18.38
CA TYR A 142 -8.89 -0.44 -17.43
C TYR A 142 -8.53 0.94 -17.97
N LEU A 143 -9.42 1.92 -17.76
CA LEU A 143 -9.07 3.32 -17.96
C LEU A 143 -7.95 3.68 -16.98
N ARG A 144 -6.79 4.06 -17.50
CA ARG A 144 -5.62 4.35 -16.68
C ARG A 144 -5.31 5.83 -16.59
N LEU A 145 -5.19 6.35 -15.37
CA LEU A 145 -4.65 7.69 -15.11
C LEU A 145 -3.23 7.61 -14.55
N GLN A 146 -2.40 8.58 -14.94
CA GLN A 146 -1.04 8.71 -14.42
C GLN A 146 -1.04 9.32 -13.02
N CYS A 147 -0.14 8.85 -12.16
CA CYS A 147 0.11 9.46 -10.88
C CYS A 147 0.69 10.87 -11.08
N PHE A 148 -0.02 11.88 -10.56
CA PHE A 148 0.41 13.28 -10.64
C PHE A 148 1.72 13.52 -9.90
N GLU A 149 1.89 12.95 -8.71
CA GLU A 149 3.12 13.07 -7.92
C GLU A 149 4.33 12.56 -8.69
N HIS A 150 4.22 11.36 -9.27
CA HIS A 150 5.31 10.81 -10.09
C HIS A 150 5.60 11.68 -11.32
N ARG A 151 4.57 12.24 -11.97
CA ARG A 151 4.75 13.19 -13.08
C ARG A 151 5.47 14.46 -12.67
N LEU A 152 5.10 15.02 -11.52
CA LEU A 152 5.71 16.22 -10.97
C LEU A 152 7.18 15.95 -10.61
N ASN A 153 7.46 14.82 -9.95
CA ASN A 153 8.81 14.40 -9.63
C ASN A 153 9.67 14.22 -10.89
N LEU A 154 9.14 13.59 -11.94
CA LEU A 154 9.84 13.50 -13.23
C LEU A 154 10.10 14.88 -13.85
N ALA A 155 9.13 15.79 -13.80
CA ALA A 155 9.30 17.15 -14.32
C ALA A 155 10.40 17.91 -13.58
N ILE A 156 10.41 17.82 -12.24
CA ILE A 156 11.43 18.43 -11.39
C ILE A 156 12.80 17.84 -11.71
N ASN A 157 12.95 16.51 -11.68
CA ASN A 157 14.25 15.87 -11.95
C ASN A 157 14.77 16.18 -13.35
N ASN A 158 13.90 16.17 -14.37
CA ASN A 158 14.29 16.54 -15.73
C ASN A 158 14.70 18.01 -15.86
N ALA A 159 14.13 18.92 -15.05
CA ALA A 159 14.54 20.31 -15.02
C ALA A 159 15.88 20.51 -14.30
N LEU A 160 16.09 19.82 -13.17
CA LEU A 160 17.31 19.92 -12.37
C LEU A 160 18.54 19.38 -13.11
N ILE A 161 18.41 18.22 -13.79
CA ILE A 161 19.51 17.60 -14.56
C ILE A 161 19.95 18.50 -15.73
N LYS A 162 19.06 19.35 -16.26
CA LYS A 162 19.40 20.27 -17.35
C LYS A 162 20.20 21.49 -16.89
N ASP A 163 20.17 21.85 -15.60
CA ASP A 163 20.99 22.93 -15.06
C ASP A 163 22.32 22.38 -14.53
N GLN A 164 23.40 22.64 -15.26
CA GLN A 164 24.74 22.15 -14.94
C GLN A 164 25.23 22.58 -13.55
N ARG A 165 24.76 23.72 -13.00
CA ARG A 165 25.18 24.20 -11.67
C ARG A 165 24.55 23.33 -10.58
N ILE A 166 23.27 22.99 -10.76
CA ILE A 166 22.53 22.14 -9.84
C ILE A 166 23.07 20.71 -9.92
N ASP A 167 23.28 20.19 -11.13
CA ASP A 167 23.84 18.85 -11.34
C ASP A 167 25.20 18.68 -10.63
N LYS A 168 26.10 19.66 -10.76
CA LYS A 168 27.40 19.65 -10.04
C LYS A 168 27.25 19.68 -8.52
N ALA A 169 26.29 20.45 -7.99
CA ALA A 169 26.03 20.51 -6.55
C ALA A 169 25.48 19.18 -6.03
N VAL A 170 24.49 18.61 -6.73
CA VAL A 170 23.90 17.30 -6.40
C VAL A 170 24.96 16.20 -6.46
N ALA A 171 25.80 16.18 -7.49
CA ALA A 171 26.88 15.21 -7.63
C ALA A 171 27.88 15.27 -6.45
N SER A 172 28.18 16.47 -5.95
CA SER A 172 29.03 16.65 -4.76
C SER A 172 28.36 16.07 -3.51
N CYS A 173 27.07 16.34 -3.30
CA CYS A 173 26.30 15.76 -2.18
C CYS A 173 26.24 14.23 -2.26
N VAL A 174 26.00 13.67 -3.46
CA VAL A 174 25.98 12.22 -3.67
C VAL A 174 27.33 11.61 -3.31
N LYS A 175 28.46 12.22 -3.70
CA LYS A 175 29.81 11.73 -3.31
C LYS A 175 30.00 11.67 -1.79
N VAL A 176 29.54 12.70 -1.08
CA VAL A 176 29.61 12.74 0.39
C VAL A 176 28.78 11.59 0.97
N VAL A 177 27.51 11.46 0.57
CA VAL A 177 26.63 10.37 1.04
C VAL A 177 27.25 9.01 0.71
N SER A 178 27.71 8.80 -0.52
CA SER A 178 28.36 7.58 -0.97
C SER A 178 29.55 7.19 -0.10
N ALA A 179 30.40 8.14 0.28
CA ALA A 179 31.55 7.89 1.14
C ALA A 179 31.14 7.34 2.52
N PHE A 180 30.02 7.82 3.09
CA PHE A 180 29.54 7.39 4.40
C PHE A 180 28.60 6.17 4.35
N SER A 181 27.98 5.85 3.21
CA SER A 181 27.09 4.70 3.07
C SER A 181 27.78 3.34 3.04
N TYR A 182 29.12 3.30 2.93
CA TYR A 182 29.93 2.08 3.08
C TYR A 182 30.61 1.97 4.46
N SER A 183 30.39 2.93 5.38
CA SER A 183 31.10 3.01 6.67
C SER A 183 30.35 2.38 7.85
N TRP A 184 29.45 1.43 7.60
CA TRP A 184 28.68 0.71 8.63
C TRP A 184 28.69 -0.79 8.38
#